data_AF-A0A131Y7L6-F1
#
_entry.id   AF-A0A131Y7L6-F1
#
_cell.length_a   1.000
_cell.length_b   1.000
_cell.length_c   1.000
_cell.angle_alpha   90.00
_cell.angle_beta   90.00
_cell.angle_gamma   90.00
#
_symmetry.space_group_name_H-M   'P 1'
#
loop_
_entity.id
_entity.type
_entity.pdbx_description
1 polymer ?
#
loop_
_entity_poly.entity_id
_entity_poly.type
_entity_poly.pdbx_seq_one_letter_code
_entity_poly.pdbx_strand_id
1 'polypeptide(L)'
;MIRLTSSRTSASVLLFVLLVKQGACVQPECDPLEFYRIYSPVIFSLKFMVTGELNTPHILQQDCDDLKYVTQRVETLLQGCTADKNEELKKHIRGLQLTQESLCGGERQEDLNLWKDCFDAKVFAECKKSVEERLNKLEQDGALHAGDHICRIRSLSFQCALQAGAGCPEKAERARKAVENYINALMDPSICRRPSEYACEDDLFRKCYRRVADPGDWQLPMFPSGAEKIAEGCKVAKSVPTCTRNVQIERCPEEKKKYLYTLKDRFWSISDSLCNEQLPAGVEVWNKCLNQKALENCRSKIPEPNPNFDTEADRHADSCRVGGETLKCELAAGSDCPASASPAKEALYDLRGIELDLFRCPRPKIDGYGGSGLSTTPAILVTLSALCVALLPLKHTLLRDLN
;
A
#
# COMPACT_ATOMS: atom_id res chain seq x y z
N MET A 1 -49.30 48.80 41.54
CA MET A 1 -48.90 47.39 41.33
C MET A 1 -49.30 46.98 39.91
N ILE A 2 -48.28 46.90 39.05
CA ILE A 2 -48.05 45.95 37.95
C ILE A 2 -49.27 45.51 37.12
N ARG A 3 -49.38 46.08 35.91
CA ARG A 3 -50.12 45.49 34.79
C ARG A 3 -49.16 44.70 33.89
N LEU A 4 -49.61 43.51 33.53
CA LEU A 4 -49.03 42.55 32.60
C LEU A 4 -48.74 43.12 31.21
N THR A 5 -47.55 42.79 30.67
CA THR A 5 -47.24 42.40 29.28
C THR A 5 -45.73 42.09 29.30
N SER A 6 -45.17 40.95 28.93
CA SER A 6 -45.29 40.22 27.67
C SER A 6 -44.57 38.88 27.85
N SER A 7 -45.30 37.78 28.01
CA SER A 7 -44.73 36.42 28.07
C SER A 7 -44.63 35.74 26.71
N ARG A 8 -45.02 36.42 25.62
CA ARG A 8 -44.95 35.86 24.26
C ARG A 8 -43.58 36.06 23.60
N THR A 9 -42.85 37.13 23.91
CA THR A 9 -41.52 37.37 23.32
C THR A 9 -40.44 36.43 23.89
N SER A 10 -40.50 36.11 25.18
CA SER A 10 -39.49 35.24 25.82
C SER A 10 -39.61 33.77 25.41
N ALA A 11 -40.83 33.27 25.17
CA ALA A 11 -41.06 31.90 24.69
C ALA A 11 -40.63 31.72 23.24
N SER A 12 -40.84 32.72 22.36
CA SER A 12 -40.36 32.69 20.98
C SER A 12 -38.84 32.75 20.89
N VAL A 13 -38.17 33.56 21.73
CA VAL A 13 -36.70 33.63 21.76
C VAL A 13 -36.08 32.34 22.29
N LEU A 14 -36.66 31.69 23.30
CA LEU A 14 -36.20 30.39 23.79
C LEU A 14 -36.44 29.25 22.78
N LEU A 15 -37.54 29.29 22.01
CA LEU A 15 -37.76 28.33 20.91
C LEU A 15 -36.74 28.54 19.77
N PHE A 16 -36.42 29.80 19.42
CA PHE A 16 -35.37 30.12 18.46
C PHE A 16 -33.98 29.69 18.95
N VAL A 17 -33.65 29.88 20.23
CA VAL A 17 -32.36 29.45 20.80
C VAL A 17 -32.27 27.92 20.92
N LEU A 18 -33.38 27.22 21.17
CA LEU A 18 -33.43 25.75 21.17
C LEU A 18 -33.40 25.14 19.76
N LEU A 19 -34.07 25.78 18.79
CA LEU A 19 -33.99 25.39 17.37
C LEU A 19 -32.61 25.68 16.77
N VAL A 20 -31.93 26.76 17.17
CA VAL A 20 -30.54 27.07 16.77
C VAL A 20 -29.52 26.15 17.48
N LYS A 21 -29.81 25.67 18.71
CA LYS A 21 -28.96 24.68 19.38
C LYS A 21 -29.15 23.24 18.87
N GLN A 22 -30.31 22.89 18.33
CA GLN A 22 -30.55 21.57 17.73
C GLN A 22 -30.31 21.54 16.21
N GLY A 23 -30.25 22.70 15.56
CA GLY A 23 -29.82 22.89 14.19
C GLY A 23 -28.51 23.66 14.14
N ALA A 24 -27.44 23.14 14.75
CA ALA A 24 -26.12 23.49 14.24
C ALA A 24 -26.13 23.10 12.77
N CYS A 25 -26.19 24.09 11.87
CA CYS A 25 -26.12 23.90 10.44
C CYS A 25 -24.76 23.25 10.13
N VAL A 26 -24.68 21.94 10.31
CA VAL A 26 -23.59 21.13 9.77
C VAL A 26 -23.79 21.28 8.28
N GLN A 27 -22.98 22.14 7.66
CA GLN A 27 -22.94 22.26 6.22
C GLN A 27 -22.79 20.85 5.63
N PRO A 28 -23.50 20.53 4.55
CA PRO A 28 -23.35 19.24 3.91
C PRO A 28 -21.88 19.04 3.51
N GLU A 29 -21.42 17.79 3.45
CA GLU A 29 -20.09 17.50 2.92
C GLU A 29 -20.04 17.84 1.43
N CYS A 30 -18.90 18.37 0.99
CA CYS A 30 -18.72 18.70 -0.43
C CYS A 30 -18.71 17.45 -1.29
N ASP A 31 -19.46 17.46 -2.40
CA ASP A 31 -19.41 16.40 -3.41
C ASP A 31 -18.08 16.49 -4.19
N PRO A 32 -17.18 15.50 -4.07
CA PRO A 32 -15.93 15.48 -4.81
C PRO A 32 -16.17 15.52 -6.34
N LEU A 33 -17.26 14.91 -6.82
CA LEU A 33 -17.58 14.89 -8.25
C LEU A 33 -17.87 16.30 -8.78
N GLU A 34 -18.58 17.11 -8.00
CA GLU A 34 -18.87 18.51 -8.36
C GLU A 34 -17.60 19.36 -8.40
N PHE A 35 -16.69 19.17 -7.44
CA PHE A 35 -15.37 19.78 -7.47
C PHE A 35 -14.63 19.44 -8.76
N TYR A 36 -14.51 18.15 -9.11
CA TYR A 36 -13.79 17.75 -10.33
C TYR A 36 -14.46 18.23 -11.62
N ARG A 37 -15.79 18.35 -11.65
CA ARG A 37 -16.51 18.91 -12.83
C ARG A 37 -16.16 20.36 -13.08
N ILE A 38 -15.92 21.15 -12.03
CA ILE A 38 -15.52 22.56 -12.14
C ILE A 38 -14.04 22.66 -12.45
N TYR A 39 -13.23 21.88 -11.74
CA TYR A 39 -11.77 21.97 -11.74
C TYR A 39 -11.10 21.39 -12.99
N SER A 40 -11.46 20.16 -13.37
CA SER A 40 -10.73 19.39 -14.40
C SER A 40 -10.69 20.05 -15.78
N PRO A 41 -11.80 20.60 -16.31
CA PRO A 41 -11.80 21.19 -17.65
C PRO A 41 -10.81 22.34 -17.78
N VAL A 42 -10.70 23.17 -16.73
CA VAL A 42 -9.83 24.34 -16.71
C VAL A 42 -8.37 23.94 -16.63
N ILE A 43 -8.04 23.00 -15.75
CA ILE A 43 -6.65 22.53 -15.60
C ILE A 43 -6.15 21.86 -16.88
N PHE A 44 -6.96 21.04 -17.54
CA PHE A 44 -6.56 20.40 -18.78
C PHE A 44 -6.49 21.38 -19.97
N SER A 45 -7.07 22.58 -19.87
CA SER A 45 -7.00 23.62 -20.91
C SER A 45 -5.86 24.62 -20.72
N LEU A 46 -5.14 24.58 -19.59
CA LEU A 46 -3.98 25.44 -19.36
C LEU A 46 -2.91 25.21 -20.43
N LYS A 47 -2.26 26.29 -20.86
CA LYS A 47 -1.26 26.29 -21.94
C LYS A 47 0.17 26.30 -21.42
N PHE A 48 0.36 26.36 -20.11
CA PHE A 48 1.66 26.38 -19.47
C PHE A 48 2.53 25.19 -19.87
N MET A 49 3.76 25.50 -20.26
CA MET A 49 4.77 24.53 -20.69
C MET A 49 5.83 24.34 -19.62
N VAL A 50 6.03 23.09 -19.19
CA VAL A 50 7.02 22.73 -18.16
C VAL A 50 8.47 22.99 -18.57
N THR A 51 8.75 23.08 -19.88
CA THR A 51 10.07 23.41 -20.43
C THR A 51 10.36 24.92 -20.45
N GLY A 52 9.35 25.77 -20.26
CA GLY A 52 9.47 27.23 -20.38
C GLY A 52 9.42 27.77 -21.81
N GLU A 53 9.58 26.94 -22.86
CA GLU A 53 9.83 27.41 -24.23
C GLU A 53 8.78 28.37 -24.81
N LEU A 54 7.52 28.29 -24.37
CA LEU A 54 6.37 29.05 -24.89
C LEU A 54 5.58 29.80 -23.81
N ASN A 55 6.13 29.99 -22.61
CA ASN A 55 5.45 30.70 -21.52
C ASN A 55 5.48 32.23 -21.73
N THR A 56 4.87 32.71 -22.81
CA THR A 56 4.76 34.13 -23.13
C THR A 56 3.86 34.87 -22.14
N PRO A 57 4.01 36.20 -21.98
CA PRO A 57 3.16 37.00 -21.08
C PRO A 57 1.67 36.79 -21.32
N HIS A 58 1.27 36.75 -22.60
CA HIS A 58 -0.12 36.53 -22.99
C HIS A 58 -0.64 35.16 -22.53
N ILE A 59 0.16 34.09 -22.70
CA ILE A 59 -0.21 32.74 -22.27
C ILE A 59 -0.34 32.68 -20.74
N LEU A 60 0.65 33.23 -20.02
CA LEU A 60 0.64 33.24 -18.56
C LEU A 60 -0.54 34.05 -18.00
N GLN A 61 -0.89 35.16 -18.65
CA GLN A 61 -2.06 35.96 -18.29
C GLN A 61 -3.35 35.17 -18.51
N GLN A 62 -3.50 34.53 -19.67
CA GLN A 62 -4.67 33.71 -19.97
C GLN A 62 -4.84 32.56 -18.96
N ASP A 63 -3.78 31.79 -18.71
CA ASP A 63 -3.79 30.69 -17.75
C ASP A 63 -4.08 31.20 -16.32
N CYS A 64 -3.56 32.37 -15.95
CA CYS A 64 -3.85 32.99 -14.66
C CYS A 64 -5.32 33.41 -14.53
N ASP A 65 -5.93 33.97 -15.58
CA ASP A 65 -7.33 34.37 -15.56
C ASP A 65 -8.26 33.14 -15.46
N ASP A 66 -7.92 32.06 -16.18
CA ASP A 66 -8.60 30.77 -16.09
C ASP A 66 -8.49 30.17 -14.67
N LEU A 67 -7.29 30.23 -14.06
CA LEU A 67 -7.05 29.77 -12.68
C LEU A 67 -7.82 30.61 -11.65
N LYS A 68 -7.87 31.93 -11.80
CA LYS A 68 -8.69 32.80 -10.93
C LYS A 68 -10.16 32.46 -11.03
N TYR A 69 -10.67 32.26 -12.25
CA TYR A 69 -12.05 31.90 -12.49
C TYR A 69 -12.43 30.57 -11.82
N VAL A 70 -11.60 29.53 -11.99
CA VAL A 70 -11.89 28.22 -11.39
C VAL A 70 -11.75 28.23 -9.87
N THR A 71 -10.75 28.91 -9.32
CA THR A 71 -10.61 29.06 -7.87
C THR A 71 -11.81 29.75 -7.26
N GLN A 72 -12.30 30.85 -7.86
CA GLN A 72 -13.49 31.54 -7.36
C GLN A 72 -14.73 30.62 -7.35
N ARG A 73 -14.90 29.78 -8.37
CA ARG A 73 -16.00 28.80 -8.42
C ARG A 73 -15.87 27.72 -7.36
N VAL A 74 -14.66 27.21 -7.13
CA VAL A 74 -14.37 26.27 -6.05
C VAL A 74 -14.64 26.91 -4.69
N GLU A 75 -14.22 28.15 -4.45
CA GLU A 75 -14.51 28.88 -3.22
C GLU A 75 -16.01 29.06 -2.99
N THR A 76 -16.77 29.34 -4.05
CA THR A 76 -18.24 29.43 -3.99
C THR A 76 -18.85 28.07 -3.62
N LEU A 77 -18.36 26.96 -4.20
CA LEU A 77 -18.79 25.61 -3.82
C LEU A 77 -18.53 25.36 -2.31
N LEU A 78 -17.33 25.71 -1.83
CA LEU A 78 -16.92 25.54 -0.43
C LEU A 78 -17.69 26.44 0.55
N GLN A 79 -18.35 27.52 0.10
CA GLN A 79 -19.28 28.26 0.96
C GLN A 79 -20.58 27.48 1.22
N GLY A 80 -20.94 26.54 0.35
CA GLY A 80 -22.14 25.72 0.45
C GLY A 80 -21.95 24.39 1.19
N CYS A 81 -20.71 23.96 1.43
CA CYS A 81 -20.39 22.64 1.98
C CYS A 81 -19.08 22.65 2.79
N THR A 82 -18.86 21.66 3.66
CA THR A 82 -17.58 21.49 4.36
C THR A 82 -16.70 20.44 3.67
N ALA A 83 -15.45 20.82 3.37
CA ALA A 83 -14.41 19.89 2.94
C ALA A 83 -13.67 19.27 4.15
N ASP A 84 -14.01 19.62 5.40
CA ASP A 84 -13.24 19.26 6.60
C ASP A 84 -13.12 17.76 6.83
N LYS A 85 -14.05 17.00 6.27
CA LYS A 85 -14.11 15.55 6.40
C LYS A 85 -13.51 14.79 5.22
N ASN A 86 -13.06 15.48 4.18
CA ASN A 86 -12.46 14.86 3.00
C ASN A 86 -11.04 15.38 2.76
N GLU A 87 -10.05 14.64 3.27
CA GLU A 87 -8.63 14.97 3.15
C GLU A 87 -8.11 15.00 1.70
N GLU A 88 -8.68 14.17 0.82
CA GLU A 88 -8.31 14.14 -0.60
C GLU A 88 -8.79 15.41 -1.31
N LEU A 89 -10.03 15.83 -1.02
CA LEU A 89 -10.57 17.09 -1.55
C LEU A 89 -9.77 18.30 -1.05
N LYS A 90 -9.40 18.35 0.23
CA LYS A 90 -8.51 19.40 0.78
C LYS A 90 -7.17 19.45 0.05
N LYS A 91 -6.57 18.30 -0.21
CA LYS A 91 -5.29 18.17 -0.93
C LYS A 91 -5.39 18.78 -2.34
N HIS A 92 -6.48 18.54 -3.06
CA HIS A 92 -6.67 19.06 -4.42
C HIS A 92 -7.02 20.55 -4.45
N ILE A 93 -7.83 21.04 -3.50
CA ILE A 93 -8.08 22.48 -3.32
C ILE A 93 -6.77 23.21 -3.05
N ARG A 94 -5.93 22.67 -2.15
CA ARG A 94 -4.62 23.26 -1.86
C ARG A 94 -3.70 23.25 -3.09
N GLY A 95 -3.73 22.18 -3.88
CA GLY A 95 -2.99 22.08 -5.14
C GLY A 95 -3.39 23.16 -6.15
N LEU A 96 -4.70 23.39 -6.31
CA LEU A 96 -5.24 24.47 -7.15
C LEU A 96 -4.75 25.84 -6.69
N GLN A 97 -4.89 26.16 -5.39
CA GLN A 97 -4.46 27.44 -4.82
C GLN A 97 -2.97 27.69 -5.03
N LEU A 98 -2.13 26.70 -4.73
CA LEU A 98 -0.69 26.80 -4.94
C LEU A 98 -0.34 27.01 -6.41
N THR A 99 -1.07 26.38 -7.32
CA THR A 99 -0.89 26.55 -8.77
C THR A 99 -1.32 27.92 -9.24
N GLN A 100 -2.42 28.47 -8.72
CA GLN A 100 -2.84 29.84 -9.00
C GLN A 100 -1.82 30.86 -8.47
N GLU A 101 -1.40 30.75 -7.20
CA GLU A 101 -0.37 31.62 -6.61
C GLU A 101 0.91 31.57 -7.45
N SER A 102 1.32 30.34 -7.78
CA SER A 102 2.49 30.05 -8.60
C SER A 102 2.28 30.23 -10.09
N LEU A 103 1.06 30.57 -10.55
CA LEU A 103 0.54 30.91 -11.90
C LEU A 103 0.37 32.42 -12.18
N CYS A 104 0.03 33.19 -11.12
CA CYS A 104 -0.43 34.59 -11.22
C CYS A 104 0.48 35.70 -10.63
N GLY A 105 1.50 35.41 -9.82
CA GLY A 105 2.49 36.39 -9.31
C GLY A 105 3.31 37.17 -10.36
N GLY A 106 3.67 38.42 -10.04
CA GLY A 106 4.18 39.43 -10.98
C GLY A 106 5.65 39.30 -11.44
N GLU A 107 6.54 38.70 -10.65
CA GLU A 107 7.96 38.47 -11.04
C GLU A 107 8.17 37.15 -11.81
N ARG A 108 7.08 36.42 -12.10
CA ARG A 108 7.16 35.07 -12.68
C ARG A 108 7.78 35.03 -14.06
N GLN A 109 7.55 36.04 -14.89
CA GLN A 109 8.05 36.01 -16.26
C GLN A 109 9.58 35.97 -16.30
N GLU A 110 10.24 36.74 -15.44
CA GLU A 110 11.69 36.72 -15.31
C GLU A 110 12.18 35.36 -14.78
N ASP A 111 11.52 34.83 -13.75
CA ASP A 111 11.87 33.51 -13.20
C ASP A 111 11.70 32.38 -14.24
N LEU A 112 10.66 32.44 -15.08
CA LEU A 112 10.39 31.45 -16.12
C LEU A 112 11.32 31.60 -17.34
N ASN A 113 11.75 32.81 -17.66
CA ASN A 113 12.79 33.03 -18.66
C ASN A 113 14.11 32.42 -18.16
N LEU A 114 14.46 32.67 -16.90
CA LEU A 114 15.61 32.02 -16.28
C LEU A 114 15.50 30.49 -16.33
N TRP A 115 14.34 29.94 -15.96
CA TRP A 115 14.07 28.51 -16.08
C TRP A 115 14.27 27.99 -17.50
N LYS A 116 13.67 28.64 -18.50
CA LYS A 116 13.82 28.28 -19.91
C LYS A 116 15.29 28.27 -20.35
N ASP A 117 16.04 29.29 -19.97
CA ASP A 117 17.43 29.46 -20.41
C ASP A 117 18.38 28.43 -19.75
N CYS A 118 18.08 28.00 -18.52
CA CYS A 118 18.87 26.97 -17.82
C CYS A 118 18.34 25.55 -17.99
N PHE A 119 17.13 25.36 -18.55
CA PHE A 119 16.53 24.05 -18.73
C PHE A 119 17.36 23.21 -19.70
N ASP A 120 17.89 22.09 -19.22
CA ASP A 120 18.69 21.20 -20.07
C ASP A 120 17.77 20.26 -20.87
N ALA A 121 17.46 20.66 -22.11
CA ALA A 121 16.65 19.88 -23.03
C ALA A 121 17.23 18.49 -23.33
N LYS A 122 18.58 18.34 -23.28
CA LYS A 122 19.24 17.05 -23.49
C LYS A 122 18.99 16.15 -22.28
N VAL A 123 19.16 16.64 -21.06
CA VAL A 123 18.84 15.90 -19.82
C VAL A 123 17.36 15.49 -19.81
N PHE A 124 16.46 16.38 -20.25
CA PHE A 124 15.04 16.07 -20.33
C PHE A 124 14.75 14.91 -21.30
N ALA A 125 15.29 14.98 -22.53
CA ALA A 125 15.09 13.96 -23.54
C ALA A 125 15.71 12.60 -23.13
N GLU A 126 16.92 12.62 -22.58
CA GLU A 126 17.60 11.42 -22.09
C GLU A 126 16.86 10.78 -20.90
N CYS A 127 16.37 11.60 -19.96
CA CYS A 127 15.56 11.12 -18.85
C CYS A 127 14.26 10.47 -19.32
N LYS A 128 13.51 11.12 -20.24
CA LYS A 128 12.26 10.55 -20.79
C LYS A 128 12.51 9.22 -21.49
N LYS A 129 13.54 9.16 -22.33
CA LYS A 129 13.94 7.91 -23.02
C LYS A 129 14.27 6.81 -22.01
N SER A 130 15.04 7.13 -20.97
CA SER A 130 15.38 6.17 -19.90
C SER A 130 14.14 5.68 -19.14
N VAL A 131 13.19 6.57 -18.84
CA VAL A 131 11.90 6.22 -18.22
C VAL A 131 11.12 5.27 -19.12
N GLU A 132 10.94 5.61 -20.40
CA GLU A 132 10.20 4.79 -21.37
C GLU A 132 10.85 3.41 -21.55
N GLU A 133 12.16 3.34 -21.77
CA GLU A 133 12.89 2.07 -21.90
C GLU A 133 12.76 1.19 -20.65
N ARG A 134 12.81 1.79 -19.45
CA ARG A 134 12.65 1.05 -18.19
C ARG A 134 11.22 0.54 -18.01
N LEU A 135 10.21 1.37 -18.30
CA LEU A 135 8.81 0.96 -18.18
C LEU A 135 8.44 -0.14 -19.18
N ASN A 136 8.97 -0.07 -20.41
CA ASN A 136 8.86 -1.15 -21.39
C ASN A 136 9.46 -2.47 -20.87
N LYS A 137 10.63 -2.42 -20.22
CA LYS A 137 11.21 -3.61 -19.57
C LYS A 137 10.34 -4.13 -18.44
N LEU A 138 9.79 -3.26 -17.60
CA LEU A 138 8.87 -3.67 -16.52
C LEU A 138 7.60 -4.34 -17.05
N GLU A 139 7.09 -3.91 -18.21
CA GLU A 139 5.97 -4.57 -18.88
C GLU A 139 6.37 -5.94 -19.43
N GLN A 140 7.52 -6.04 -20.10
CA GLN A 140 8.09 -7.30 -20.61
C GLN A 140 8.37 -8.31 -19.48
N ASP A 141 8.90 -7.84 -18.35
CA ASP A 141 9.19 -8.65 -17.16
C ASP A 141 7.91 -8.99 -16.37
N GLY A 142 6.75 -8.49 -16.81
CA GLY A 142 5.44 -8.78 -16.25
C GLY A 142 5.08 -8.00 -14.98
N ALA A 143 5.94 -7.08 -14.51
CA ALA A 143 5.66 -6.24 -13.34
C ALA A 143 4.55 -5.22 -13.63
N LEU A 144 4.55 -4.65 -14.82
CA LEU A 144 3.67 -3.55 -15.23
C LEU A 144 2.60 -4.02 -16.23
N HIS A 145 1.43 -3.38 -16.21
CA HIS A 145 0.36 -3.61 -17.20
C HIS A 145 0.12 -2.34 -18.03
N ALA A 146 -0.36 -2.50 -19.25
CA ALA A 146 -0.54 -1.42 -20.23
C ALA A 146 -1.29 -0.17 -19.70
N GLY A 147 -2.31 -0.33 -18.86
CA GLY A 147 -3.04 0.82 -18.28
C GLY A 147 -2.19 1.66 -17.33
N ASP A 148 -1.43 1.02 -16.44
CA ASP A 148 -0.53 1.71 -15.51
C ASP A 148 0.72 2.23 -16.23
N HIS A 149 1.12 1.61 -17.35
CA HIS A 149 2.22 2.07 -18.20
C HIS A 149 2.01 3.49 -18.71
N ILE A 150 0.82 3.80 -19.25
CA ILE A 150 0.49 5.14 -19.75
C ILE A 150 0.58 6.18 -18.63
N CYS A 151 0.02 5.87 -17.46
CA CYS A 151 0.04 6.78 -16.31
C CYS A 151 1.46 7.04 -15.80
N ARG A 152 2.29 6.00 -15.70
CA ARG A 152 3.68 6.12 -15.28
C ARG A 152 4.51 6.90 -16.30
N ILE A 153 4.35 6.65 -17.60
CA ILE A 153 5.03 7.45 -18.64
C ILE A 153 4.70 8.93 -18.45
N ARG A 154 3.40 9.26 -18.36
CA ARG A 154 2.95 10.66 -18.24
C ARG A 154 3.53 11.31 -16.97
N SER A 155 3.35 10.66 -15.84
CA SER A 155 3.73 11.20 -14.53
C SER A 155 5.25 11.30 -14.34
N LEU A 156 6.01 10.24 -14.68
CA LEU A 156 7.47 10.23 -14.54
C LEU A 156 8.16 11.10 -15.59
N SER A 157 7.55 11.29 -16.78
CA SER A 157 8.05 12.29 -17.75
C SER A 157 8.03 13.70 -17.18
N PHE A 158 7.05 14.06 -16.33
CA PHE A 158 7.03 15.36 -15.67
C PHE A 158 8.14 15.50 -14.61
N GLN A 159 8.53 14.42 -13.94
CA GLN A 159 9.72 14.43 -13.09
C GLN A 159 11.00 14.72 -13.87
N CYS A 160 11.11 14.23 -15.11
CA CYS A 160 12.24 14.55 -15.97
C CYS A 160 12.37 16.06 -16.23
N ALA A 161 11.24 16.80 -16.31
CA ALA A 161 11.29 18.25 -16.48
C ALA A 161 11.88 18.94 -15.24
N LEU A 162 11.51 18.50 -14.04
CA LEU A 162 12.09 19.00 -12.79
C LEU A 162 13.58 18.67 -12.69
N GLN A 163 14.00 17.47 -13.14
CA GLN A 163 15.40 17.07 -13.18
C GLN A 163 16.23 17.91 -14.17
N ALA A 164 15.67 18.22 -15.33
CA ALA A 164 16.33 19.04 -16.35
C ALA A 164 16.58 20.49 -15.89
N GLY A 165 15.77 21.00 -14.97
CA GLY A 165 15.99 22.30 -14.34
C GLY A 165 16.72 22.26 -13.00
N ALA A 166 17.25 21.11 -12.56
CA ALA A 166 17.91 21.00 -11.25
C ALA A 166 19.24 21.78 -11.17
N GLY A 167 19.88 22.05 -12.31
CA GLY A 167 21.11 22.86 -12.40
C GLY A 167 20.88 24.37 -12.49
N CYS A 168 19.63 24.82 -12.45
CA CYS A 168 19.27 26.23 -12.55
C CYS A 168 19.70 27.02 -11.30
N PRO A 169 20.00 28.34 -11.44
CA PRO A 169 20.38 29.17 -10.30
C PRO A 169 19.23 29.31 -9.29
N GLU A 170 19.53 29.63 -8.02
CA GLU A 170 18.52 29.80 -6.96
C GLU A 170 17.38 30.76 -7.32
N LYS A 171 17.67 31.77 -8.15
CA LYS A 171 16.64 32.72 -8.66
C LYS A 171 15.55 32.02 -9.47
N ALA A 172 15.84 30.88 -10.10
CA ALA A 172 14.87 30.06 -10.83
C ALA A 172 14.06 29.10 -9.92
N GLU A 173 14.33 29.06 -8.61
CA GLU A 173 13.62 28.16 -7.68
C GLU A 173 12.10 28.44 -7.63
N ARG A 174 11.69 29.71 -7.78
CA ARG A 174 10.27 30.08 -7.89
C ARG A 174 9.63 29.49 -9.15
N ALA A 175 10.34 29.49 -10.28
CA ALA A 175 9.89 28.84 -11.50
C ALA A 175 9.85 27.31 -11.37
N ARG A 176 10.86 26.69 -10.73
CA ARG A 176 10.85 25.24 -10.42
C ARG A 176 9.60 24.86 -9.62
N LYS A 177 9.28 25.62 -8.58
CA LYS A 177 8.06 25.42 -7.76
C LYS A 177 6.79 25.63 -8.57
N ALA A 178 6.76 26.60 -9.48
CA ALA A 178 5.62 26.82 -10.36
C ALA A 178 5.39 25.62 -11.31
N VAL A 179 6.46 25.08 -11.89
CA VAL A 179 6.41 23.86 -12.70
C VAL A 179 5.92 22.67 -11.87
N GLU A 180 6.43 22.49 -10.65
CA GLU A 180 6.02 21.41 -9.74
C GLU A 180 4.53 21.51 -9.34
N ASN A 181 4.07 22.70 -8.96
CA ASN A 181 2.67 22.95 -8.61
C ASN A 181 1.74 22.70 -9.80
N TYR A 182 2.10 23.20 -10.98
CA TYR A 182 1.36 22.94 -12.22
C TYR A 182 1.26 21.44 -12.53
N ILE A 183 2.37 20.69 -12.45
CA ILE A 183 2.37 19.24 -12.66
C ILE A 183 1.42 18.55 -11.67
N ASN A 184 1.49 18.91 -10.39
CA ASN A 184 0.61 18.31 -9.38
C ASN A 184 -0.86 18.61 -9.66
N ALA A 185 -1.21 19.87 -9.97
CA ALA A 185 -2.57 20.22 -10.35
C ALA A 185 -3.03 19.48 -11.61
N LEU A 186 -2.17 19.31 -12.62
CA LEU A 186 -2.50 18.55 -13.82
C LEU A 186 -2.78 17.07 -13.54
N MET A 187 -2.16 16.50 -12.51
CA MET A 187 -2.32 15.10 -12.13
C MET A 187 -3.50 14.86 -11.17
N ASP A 188 -3.93 15.86 -10.39
CA ASP A 188 -5.06 15.75 -9.46
C ASP A 188 -6.41 15.34 -10.09
N PRO A 189 -6.82 15.87 -11.26
CA PRO A 189 -8.04 15.42 -11.94
C PRO A 189 -7.79 14.22 -12.87
N SER A 190 -6.55 13.73 -12.94
CA SER A 190 -6.19 12.59 -13.77
C SER A 190 -6.53 11.28 -13.08
N ILE A 191 -6.81 10.23 -13.86
CA ILE A 191 -6.85 8.85 -13.34
C ILE A 191 -5.46 8.35 -12.88
N CYS A 192 -4.41 9.10 -13.19
CA CYS A 192 -3.02 8.76 -12.92
C CYS A 192 -2.51 9.43 -11.64
N ARG A 193 -1.65 8.74 -10.89
CA ARG A 193 -1.05 9.25 -9.66
C ARG A 193 -0.02 10.36 -9.91
N ARG A 194 0.18 11.22 -8.90
CA ARG A 194 1.22 12.26 -8.93
C ARG A 194 2.62 11.64 -9.08
N PRO A 195 3.61 12.37 -9.60
CA PRO A 195 4.93 11.79 -9.81
C PRO A 195 5.58 11.30 -8.51
N SER A 196 5.42 12.05 -7.41
CA SER A 196 5.93 11.68 -6.09
C SER A 196 5.34 10.37 -5.57
N GLU A 197 4.11 10.04 -5.95
CA GLU A 197 3.43 8.80 -5.57
C GLU A 197 3.96 7.61 -6.37
N TYR A 198 4.44 7.82 -7.60
CA TYR A 198 5.13 6.80 -8.40
C TYR A 198 6.62 6.66 -8.10
N ALA A 199 7.21 7.58 -7.31
CA ALA A 199 8.63 7.49 -6.96
C ALA A 199 8.96 6.20 -6.20
N CYS A 200 8.05 5.73 -5.34
CA CYS A 200 8.17 4.46 -4.64
C CYS A 200 7.30 3.38 -5.33
N GLU A 201 7.94 2.46 -6.04
CA GLU A 201 7.25 1.42 -6.83
C GLU A 201 6.96 0.15 -6.01
N ASP A 202 6.51 0.31 -4.76
CA ASP A 202 6.20 -0.82 -3.89
C ASP A 202 5.03 -1.67 -4.39
N ASP A 203 4.10 -1.04 -5.10
CA ASP A 203 2.95 -1.69 -5.69
C ASP A 203 3.37 -2.69 -6.78
N LEU A 204 4.27 -2.28 -7.68
CA LEU A 204 4.88 -3.18 -8.66
C LEU A 204 5.69 -4.28 -7.97
N PHE A 205 6.49 -3.90 -6.97
CA PHE A 205 7.31 -4.85 -6.22
C PHE A 205 6.45 -5.95 -5.59
N ARG A 206 5.46 -5.58 -4.78
CA ARG A 206 4.56 -6.53 -4.11
C ARG A 206 3.75 -7.37 -5.10
N LYS A 207 3.35 -6.79 -6.23
CA LYS A 207 2.62 -7.50 -7.28
C LYS A 207 3.43 -8.67 -7.87
N CYS A 208 4.74 -8.53 -8.02
CA CYS A 208 5.60 -9.63 -8.45
C CYS A 208 5.52 -10.83 -7.49
N TYR A 209 5.58 -10.59 -6.18
CA TYR A 209 5.46 -11.64 -5.15
C TYR A 209 4.05 -12.20 -5.01
N ARG A 210 3.02 -11.37 -5.19
CA ARG A 210 1.60 -11.79 -5.09
C ARG A 210 1.26 -12.93 -6.04
N ARG A 211 1.85 -12.94 -7.24
CA ARG A 211 1.66 -14.03 -8.21
C ARG A 211 2.13 -15.40 -7.71
N VAL A 212 3.04 -15.43 -6.73
CA VAL A 212 3.53 -16.67 -6.13
C VAL A 212 2.65 -17.10 -4.97
N ALA A 213 2.14 -16.16 -4.18
CA ALA A 213 1.19 -16.43 -3.09
C ALA A 213 -0.13 -17.02 -3.63
N ASP A 214 -0.51 -16.64 -4.85
CA ASP A 214 -1.72 -17.09 -5.54
C ASP A 214 -1.40 -17.52 -6.98
N PRO A 215 -0.76 -18.70 -7.17
CA PRO A 215 -0.32 -19.18 -8.47
C PRO A 215 -1.49 -19.80 -9.24
N GLY A 216 -2.49 -18.99 -9.60
CA GLY A 216 -3.68 -19.42 -10.35
C GLY A 216 -4.73 -20.10 -9.46
N ASP A 217 -5.44 -21.12 -9.99
CA ASP A 217 -6.60 -21.74 -9.31
C ASP A 217 -6.23 -22.72 -8.16
N TRP A 218 -5.16 -22.45 -7.39
CA TRP A 218 -4.73 -23.34 -6.32
C TRP A 218 -5.67 -23.21 -5.11
N GLN A 219 -6.39 -24.30 -4.78
CA GLN A 219 -7.34 -24.33 -3.67
C GLN A 219 -6.68 -24.79 -2.37
N LEU A 220 -5.69 -24.02 -1.90
CA LEU A 220 -4.97 -24.33 -0.66
C LEU A 220 -5.94 -24.51 0.53
N PRO A 221 -5.66 -25.46 1.45
CA PRO A 221 -4.41 -26.22 1.59
C PRO A 221 -4.30 -27.46 0.69
N MET A 222 -5.27 -27.68 -0.21
CA MET A 222 -5.19 -28.76 -1.18
C MET A 222 -4.47 -28.25 -2.42
N PHE A 223 -3.35 -28.90 -2.76
CA PHE A 223 -2.57 -28.52 -3.93
C PHE A 223 -3.21 -29.09 -5.20
N PRO A 224 -2.97 -28.51 -6.38
CA PRO A 224 -3.36 -29.15 -7.62
C PRO A 224 -2.65 -30.50 -7.80
N SER A 225 -3.38 -31.51 -8.25
CA SER A 225 -2.77 -32.79 -8.66
C SER A 225 -2.00 -32.64 -9.96
N GLY A 226 -0.92 -33.42 -10.09
CA GLY A 226 -0.08 -33.49 -11.28
C GLY A 226 1.16 -32.60 -11.24
N ALA A 227 2.30 -33.18 -11.61
CA ALA A 227 3.61 -32.52 -11.58
C ALA A 227 3.69 -31.27 -12.48
N GLU A 228 2.94 -31.23 -13.58
CA GLU A 228 2.92 -30.08 -14.50
C GLU A 228 2.40 -28.80 -13.82
N LYS A 229 1.29 -28.89 -13.09
CA LYS A 229 0.71 -27.74 -12.38
C LYS A 229 1.63 -27.22 -11.27
N ILE A 230 2.29 -28.15 -10.56
CA ILE A 230 3.29 -27.82 -9.54
C ILE A 230 4.52 -27.15 -10.18
N ALA A 231 4.97 -27.65 -11.32
CA ALA A 231 6.08 -27.06 -12.07
C ALA A 231 5.78 -25.62 -12.54
N GLU A 232 4.54 -25.30 -12.91
CA GLU A 232 4.16 -23.92 -13.21
C GLU A 232 4.29 -23.02 -11.98
N GLY A 233 3.93 -23.50 -10.78
CA GLY A 233 4.16 -22.78 -9.52
C GLY A 233 5.65 -22.46 -9.30
N CYS A 234 6.54 -23.43 -9.49
CA CYS A 234 7.99 -23.22 -9.44
C CYS A 234 8.48 -22.20 -10.49
N LYS A 235 7.95 -22.27 -11.71
CA LYS A 235 8.31 -21.33 -12.79
C LYS A 235 7.88 -19.90 -12.46
N VAL A 236 6.69 -19.71 -11.89
CA VAL A 236 6.23 -18.40 -11.40
C VAL A 236 7.16 -17.90 -10.29
N ALA A 237 7.54 -18.74 -9.33
CA ALA A 237 8.49 -18.37 -8.28
C ALA A 237 9.85 -17.93 -8.84
N LYS A 238 10.40 -18.70 -9.80
CA LYS A 238 11.65 -18.38 -10.50
C LYS A 238 11.59 -17.10 -11.35
N SER A 239 10.40 -16.62 -11.70
CA SER A 239 10.23 -15.38 -12.49
C SER A 239 10.35 -14.10 -11.65
N VAL A 240 10.19 -14.19 -10.32
CA VAL A 240 10.15 -13.02 -9.42
C VAL A 240 11.43 -12.16 -9.46
N PRO A 241 12.65 -12.73 -9.49
CA PRO A 241 13.87 -11.94 -9.63
C PRO A 241 13.88 -11.11 -10.91
N THR A 242 13.40 -11.66 -12.03
CA THR A 242 13.25 -10.94 -13.30
C THR A 242 12.20 -9.83 -13.18
N CYS A 243 11.03 -10.15 -12.65
CA CYS A 243 9.93 -9.19 -12.44
C CYS A 243 10.34 -7.98 -11.59
N THR A 244 11.15 -8.20 -10.55
CA THR A 244 11.55 -7.14 -9.60
C THR A 244 12.81 -6.37 -10.00
N ARG A 245 13.58 -6.85 -10.99
CA ARG A 245 14.92 -6.33 -11.33
C ARG A 245 14.94 -4.84 -11.65
N ASN A 246 13.91 -4.32 -12.32
CA ASN A 246 13.84 -2.93 -12.78
C ASN A 246 12.93 -2.04 -11.92
N VAL A 247 12.39 -2.59 -10.82
CA VAL A 247 11.47 -1.90 -9.91
C VAL A 247 12.26 -1.00 -8.95
N GLN A 248 11.85 0.26 -8.83
CA GLN A 248 12.52 1.26 -8.00
C GLN A 248 11.91 1.32 -6.60
N ILE A 249 12.59 0.67 -5.65
CA ILE A 249 12.23 0.73 -4.21
C ILE A 249 13.13 1.67 -3.40
N GLU A 250 14.25 2.15 -3.95
CA GLU A 250 15.22 2.98 -3.22
C GLU A 250 14.69 4.35 -2.80
N ARG A 251 13.70 4.87 -3.55
CA ARG A 251 13.02 6.13 -3.28
C ARG A 251 11.84 5.97 -2.32
N CYS A 252 11.58 4.76 -1.82
CA CYS A 252 10.59 4.54 -0.78
C CYS A 252 11.06 5.07 0.58
N PRO A 253 10.14 5.45 1.49
CA PRO A 253 10.48 5.73 2.88
C PRO A 253 11.22 4.56 3.55
N GLU A 254 12.10 4.84 4.50
CA GLU A 254 12.96 3.81 5.13
C GLU A 254 12.19 2.65 5.76
N GLU A 255 11.10 2.94 6.47
CA GLU A 255 10.23 1.91 7.06
C GLU A 255 9.67 0.96 5.99
N LYS A 256 9.31 1.53 4.83
CA LYS A 256 8.78 0.80 3.70
C LYS A 256 9.87 -0.01 3.00
N LYS A 257 11.07 0.54 2.85
CA LYS A 257 12.23 -0.18 2.33
C LYS A 257 12.58 -1.39 3.19
N LYS A 258 12.65 -1.23 4.50
CA LYS A 258 12.90 -2.33 5.46
C LYS A 258 11.90 -3.46 5.27
N TYR A 259 10.63 -3.12 5.12
CA TYR A 259 9.57 -4.08 4.82
C TYR A 259 9.78 -4.81 3.48
N LEU A 260 10.03 -4.08 2.39
CA LEU A 260 10.21 -4.67 1.06
C LEU A 260 11.47 -5.57 0.98
N TYR A 261 12.55 -5.19 1.67
CA TYR A 261 13.73 -6.03 1.81
C TYR A 261 13.45 -7.30 2.63
N THR A 262 12.69 -7.18 3.72
CA THR A 262 12.25 -8.35 4.50
C THR A 262 11.40 -9.30 3.64
N LEU A 263 10.50 -8.76 2.82
CA LEU A 263 9.68 -9.55 1.88
C LEU A 263 10.57 -10.30 0.88
N LYS A 264 11.58 -9.63 0.31
CA LYS A 264 12.55 -10.21 -0.60
C LYS A 264 13.35 -11.33 0.05
N ASP A 265 13.87 -11.10 1.26
CA ASP A 265 14.69 -12.09 1.96
C ASP A 265 13.88 -13.34 2.33
N ARG A 266 12.63 -13.14 2.76
CA ARG A 266 11.71 -14.22 3.09
C ARG A 266 11.17 -14.97 1.88
N PHE A 267 11.36 -14.44 0.67
CA PHE A 267 10.90 -15.09 -0.54
C PHE A 267 11.77 -16.27 -0.96
N TRP A 268 13.06 -16.26 -0.60
CA TRP A 268 13.98 -17.33 -0.99
C TRP A 268 13.49 -18.72 -0.56
N SER A 269 12.92 -18.84 0.64
CA SER A 269 12.39 -20.12 1.14
C SER A 269 11.27 -20.69 0.26
N ILE A 270 10.40 -19.84 -0.27
CA ILE A 270 9.28 -20.27 -1.13
C ILE A 270 9.80 -20.78 -2.47
N SER A 271 10.79 -20.11 -3.05
CA SER A 271 11.39 -20.57 -4.30
C SER A 271 11.98 -21.96 -4.14
N ASP A 272 12.67 -22.22 -3.02
CA ASP A 272 13.25 -23.53 -2.73
C ASP A 272 12.17 -24.59 -2.49
N SER A 273 11.14 -24.25 -1.69
CA SER A 273 10.04 -25.17 -1.38
C SER A 273 9.20 -25.52 -2.62
N LEU A 274 8.82 -24.53 -3.44
CA LEU A 274 8.03 -24.76 -4.67
C LEU A 274 8.79 -25.50 -5.76
N CYS A 275 10.11 -25.33 -5.81
CA CYS A 275 10.96 -25.97 -6.80
C CYS A 275 11.62 -27.26 -6.30
N ASN A 276 11.22 -27.75 -5.13
CA ASN A 276 11.70 -29.00 -4.58
C ASN A 276 11.25 -30.17 -5.49
N GLU A 277 12.21 -31.00 -5.94
CA GLU A 277 11.96 -32.14 -6.83
C GLU A 277 11.02 -33.19 -6.20
N GLN A 278 10.95 -33.25 -4.87
CA GLN A 278 10.08 -34.16 -4.13
C GLN A 278 8.66 -33.60 -3.94
N LEU A 279 8.43 -32.31 -4.22
CA LEU A 279 7.15 -31.66 -4.01
C LEU A 279 5.99 -32.36 -4.74
N PRO A 280 6.08 -32.77 -6.03
CA PRO A 280 4.97 -33.43 -6.70
C PRO A 280 4.52 -34.72 -5.99
N ALA A 281 5.47 -35.54 -5.54
CA ALA A 281 5.16 -36.76 -4.80
C ALA A 281 4.59 -36.43 -3.41
N GLY A 282 5.17 -35.44 -2.72
CA GLY A 282 4.69 -34.98 -1.41
C GLY A 282 3.27 -34.42 -1.46
N VAL A 283 2.91 -33.71 -2.54
CA VAL A 283 1.55 -33.18 -2.78
C VAL A 283 0.53 -34.31 -2.90
N GLU A 284 0.83 -35.36 -3.65
CA GLU A 284 -0.08 -36.50 -3.81
C GLU A 284 -0.34 -37.21 -2.47
N VAL A 285 0.67 -37.31 -1.62
CA VAL A 285 0.54 -37.89 -0.27
C VAL A 285 -0.23 -36.93 0.65
N TRP A 286 0.12 -35.64 0.65
CA TRP A 286 -0.52 -34.61 1.45
C TRP A 286 -2.02 -34.53 1.16
N ASN A 287 -2.40 -34.39 -0.11
CA ASN A 287 -3.80 -34.26 -0.51
C ASN A 287 -4.65 -35.46 -0.10
N LYS A 288 -4.09 -36.68 -0.11
CA LYS A 288 -4.80 -37.91 0.32
C LYS A 288 -4.90 -38.04 1.84
N CYS A 289 -3.89 -37.53 2.56
CA CYS A 289 -3.80 -37.65 4.00
C CYS A 289 -4.54 -36.53 4.75
N LEU A 290 -4.62 -35.33 4.16
CA LEU A 290 -5.17 -34.14 4.80
C LEU A 290 -6.56 -34.41 5.37
N ASN A 291 -6.72 -34.23 6.68
CA ASN A 291 -7.97 -34.47 7.37
C ASN A 291 -8.94 -33.29 7.17
N GLN A 292 -9.74 -33.34 6.12
CA GLN A 292 -10.69 -32.29 5.76
C GLN A 292 -11.71 -32.00 6.88
N LYS A 293 -12.20 -33.04 7.56
CA LYS A 293 -13.15 -32.86 8.68
C LYS A 293 -12.50 -32.13 9.85
N ALA A 294 -11.25 -32.42 10.17
CA ALA A 294 -10.51 -31.69 11.20
C ALA A 294 -10.26 -30.25 10.78
N LEU A 295 -9.92 -30.01 9.51
CA LEU A 295 -9.74 -28.67 8.95
C LEU A 295 -11.02 -27.82 9.07
N GLU A 296 -12.15 -28.34 8.63
CA GLU A 296 -13.46 -27.67 8.70
C GLU A 296 -13.82 -27.34 10.15
N ASN A 297 -13.69 -28.31 11.06
CA ASN A 297 -13.97 -28.12 12.49
C ASN A 297 -13.01 -27.12 13.16
N CYS A 298 -11.78 -26.98 12.67
CA CYS A 298 -10.83 -26.00 13.17
C CYS A 298 -11.20 -24.60 12.65
N ARG A 299 -11.44 -24.47 11.35
CA ARG A 299 -11.83 -23.21 10.71
C ARG A 299 -13.15 -22.66 11.25
N SER A 300 -14.12 -23.52 11.55
CA SER A 300 -15.41 -23.10 12.13
C SER A 300 -15.29 -22.51 13.54
N LYS A 301 -14.14 -22.71 14.21
CA LYS A 301 -13.84 -22.11 15.52
C LYS A 301 -13.10 -20.79 15.42
N ILE A 302 -12.64 -20.41 14.24
CA ILE A 302 -12.02 -19.10 14.01
C ILE A 302 -13.15 -18.07 14.10
N PRO A 303 -13.10 -17.11 15.05
CA PRO A 303 -14.11 -16.06 15.13
C PRO A 303 -14.22 -15.33 13.79
N GLU A 304 -15.46 -15.16 13.32
CA GLU A 304 -15.76 -14.41 12.10
C GLU A 304 -15.17 -12.99 12.19
N PRO A 305 -14.73 -12.43 11.05
CA PRO A 305 -14.22 -11.07 11.04
C PRO A 305 -15.28 -10.10 11.58
N ASN A 306 -14.92 -9.24 12.51
CA ASN A 306 -15.88 -8.25 13.00
C ASN A 306 -16.16 -7.22 11.88
N PRO A 307 -17.40 -7.09 11.39
CA PRO A 307 -17.71 -6.15 10.31
C PRO A 307 -17.68 -4.69 10.77
N ASN A 308 -17.73 -4.44 12.08
CA ASN A 308 -17.90 -3.10 12.68
C ASN A 308 -16.59 -2.61 13.30
N PHE A 309 -15.53 -2.50 12.49
CA PHE A 309 -14.30 -1.83 12.93
C PHE A 309 -14.36 -0.34 12.63
N ASP A 310 -14.09 0.47 13.66
CA ASP A 310 -14.02 1.93 13.56
C ASP A 310 -12.74 2.40 12.84
N THR A 311 -11.71 1.54 12.72
CA THR A 311 -10.43 1.89 12.11
C THR A 311 -9.92 0.85 11.11
N GLU A 312 -9.10 1.31 10.15
CA GLU A 312 -8.39 0.44 9.21
C GLU A 312 -7.36 -0.45 9.92
N ALA A 313 -6.75 0.02 11.01
CA ALA A 313 -5.78 -0.74 11.79
C ALA A 313 -6.42 -1.95 12.48
N ASP A 314 -7.62 -1.79 13.04
CA ASP A 314 -8.33 -2.90 13.68
C ASP A 314 -8.77 -3.95 12.65
N ARG A 315 -9.27 -3.49 11.49
CA ARG A 315 -9.60 -4.37 10.36
C ARG A 315 -8.39 -5.15 9.87
N HIS A 316 -7.24 -4.49 9.79
CA HIS A 316 -5.98 -5.11 9.39
C HIS A 316 -5.52 -6.16 10.40
N ALA A 317 -5.53 -5.82 11.69
CA ALA A 317 -5.14 -6.72 12.77
C ALA A 317 -6.02 -7.98 12.80
N ASP A 318 -7.33 -7.81 12.61
CA ASP A 318 -8.27 -8.93 12.54
C ASP A 318 -8.05 -9.80 11.31
N SER A 319 -7.80 -9.19 10.15
CA SER A 319 -7.44 -9.92 8.92
C SER A 319 -6.16 -10.76 9.12
N CYS A 320 -5.14 -10.19 9.76
CA CYS A 320 -3.92 -10.91 10.09
C CYS A 320 -4.13 -12.06 11.07
N ARG A 321 -4.98 -11.85 12.09
CA ARG A 321 -5.38 -12.91 13.03
C ARG A 321 -6.06 -14.06 12.29
N VAL A 322 -7.07 -13.77 11.46
CA VAL A 322 -7.81 -14.79 10.71
C VAL A 322 -6.87 -15.57 9.78
N GLY A 323 -6.00 -14.88 9.04
CA GLY A 323 -5.01 -15.54 8.18
C GLY A 323 -4.04 -16.43 8.96
N GLY A 324 -3.52 -15.94 10.09
CA GLY A 324 -2.63 -16.70 10.97
C GLY A 324 -3.29 -17.94 11.58
N GLU A 325 -4.53 -17.84 12.07
CA GLU A 325 -5.28 -18.99 12.60
C GLU A 325 -5.67 -19.98 11.49
N THR A 326 -5.97 -19.49 10.30
CA THR A 326 -6.27 -20.34 9.13
C THR A 326 -5.06 -21.21 8.79
N LEU A 327 -3.86 -20.63 8.69
CA LEU A 327 -2.62 -21.39 8.47
C LEU A 327 -2.38 -22.44 9.58
N LYS A 328 -2.62 -22.09 10.85
CA LYS A 328 -2.49 -23.07 11.95
C LYS A 328 -3.45 -24.25 11.76
N CYS A 329 -4.70 -24.00 11.40
CA CYS A 329 -5.67 -25.05 11.12
C CYS A 329 -5.26 -25.93 9.93
N GLU A 330 -4.75 -25.31 8.86
CA GLU A 330 -4.27 -26.04 7.67
C GLU A 330 -3.11 -26.97 7.99
N LEU A 331 -2.12 -26.50 8.77
CA LEU A 331 -0.98 -27.32 9.19
C LEU A 331 -1.37 -28.42 10.19
N ALA A 332 -2.31 -28.13 11.10
CA ALA A 332 -2.81 -29.10 12.06
C ALA A 332 -3.62 -30.21 11.38
N ALA A 333 -4.40 -29.90 10.34
CA ALA A 333 -5.17 -30.89 9.59
C ALA A 333 -4.28 -31.92 8.87
N GLY A 334 -3.03 -31.57 8.57
CA GLY A 334 -2.03 -32.46 7.98
C GLY A 334 -0.94 -32.90 8.97
N SER A 335 -1.13 -32.72 10.29
CA SER A 335 -0.10 -33.08 11.28
C SER A 335 0.23 -34.56 11.30
N ASP A 336 -0.77 -35.40 11.03
CA ASP A 336 -0.66 -36.86 11.11
C ASP A 336 -0.20 -37.48 9.79
N CYS A 337 0.16 -36.66 8.81
CA CYS A 337 0.67 -37.13 7.53
C CYS A 337 2.07 -37.71 7.62
N PRO A 338 2.36 -38.74 6.81
CA PRO A 338 3.68 -39.37 6.81
C PRO A 338 4.75 -38.37 6.38
N ALA A 339 6.01 -38.64 6.75
CA ALA A 339 7.15 -37.78 6.43
C ALA A 339 7.32 -37.49 4.92
N SER A 340 6.85 -38.39 4.05
CA SER A 340 6.85 -38.16 2.60
C SER A 340 5.98 -36.98 2.15
N ALA A 341 5.05 -36.49 2.99
CA ALA A 341 4.27 -35.28 2.75
C ALA A 341 4.98 -33.98 3.18
N SER A 342 6.16 -34.06 3.82
CA SER A 342 6.89 -32.87 4.33
C SER A 342 7.10 -31.78 3.27
N PRO A 343 7.52 -32.10 2.03
CA PRO A 343 7.72 -31.09 1.00
C PRO A 343 6.47 -30.24 0.74
N ALA A 344 5.27 -30.85 0.73
CA ALA A 344 4.01 -30.13 0.53
C ALA A 344 3.63 -29.29 1.74
N LYS A 345 3.91 -29.77 2.97
CA LYS A 345 3.69 -29.02 4.21
C LYS A 345 4.57 -27.77 4.26
N GLU A 346 5.84 -27.90 3.91
CA GLU A 346 6.80 -26.80 3.83
C GLU A 346 6.37 -25.77 2.78
N ALA A 347 6.03 -26.23 1.56
CA ALA A 347 5.50 -25.37 0.51
C ALA A 347 4.22 -24.62 0.94
N LEU A 348 3.31 -25.28 1.66
CA LEU A 348 2.09 -24.65 2.17
C LEU A 348 2.41 -23.55 3.18
N TYR A 349 3.29 -23.83 4.14
CA TYR A 349 3.73 -22.84 5.12
C TYR A 349 4.38 -21.63 4.46
N ASP A 350 5.23 -21.85 3.48
CA ASP A 350 5.92 -20.79 2.75
C ASP A 350 4.97 -19.94 1.90
N LEU A 351 4.04 -20.58 1.18
CA LEU A 351 2.99 -19.90 0.38
C LEU A 351 2.08 -19.02 1.26
N ARG A 352 1.60 -19.55 2.39
CA ARG A 352 0.81 -18.75 3.35
C ARG A 352 1.66 -17.71 4.06
N GLY A 353 2.94 -18.02 4.28
CA GLY A 353 3.91 -17.08 4.86
C GLY A 353 4.09 -15.84 4.01
N ILE A 354 4.19 -15.97 2.69
CA ILE A 354 4.31 -14.83 1.78
C ILE A 354 3.01 -14.06 1.63
N GLU A 355 1.87 -14.75 1.65
CA GLU A 355 0.56 -14.09 1.69
C GLU A 355 0.47 -13.18 2.91
N LEU A 356 0.81 -13.70 4.10
CA LEU A 356 0.86 -12.93 5.34
C LEU A 356 1.88 -11.78 5.26
N ASP A 357 3.09 -12.03 4.77
CA ASP A 357 4.11 -10.97 4.63
C ASP A 357 3.64 -9.87 3.66
N LEU A 358 2.97 -10.22 2.56
CA LEU A 358 2.38 -9.26 1.62
C LEU A 358 1.32 -8.39 2.28
N PHE A 359 0.59 -8.94 3.25
CA PHE A 359 -0.34 -8.22 4.11
C PHE A 359 0.30 -7.67 5.38
N ARG A 360 1.63 -7.66 5.53
CA ARG A 360 2.34 -7.15 6.73
C ARG A 360 1.92 -7.83 8.04
N CYS A 361 1.41 -9.04 7.94
CA CYS A 361 1.00 -9.83 9.08
C CYS A 361 2.18 -10.58 9.70
N PRO A 362 2.19 -10.80 11.02
CA PRO A 362 3.17 -11.69 11.64
C PRO A 362 2.94 -13.13 11.15
N ARG A 363 4.03 -13.83 10.83
CA ARG A 363 3.96 -15.28 10.59
C ARG A 363 3.72 -16.01 11.92
N PRO A 364 2.81 -17.00 11.98
CA PRO A 364 2.70 -17.87 13.14
C PRO A 364 4.02 -18.59 13.39
N LYS A 365 4.48 -18.64 14.64
CA LYS A 365 5.60 -19.51 15.02
C LYS A 365 5.16 -20.97 14.91
N ILE A 366 5.92 -21.80 14.20
CA ILE A 366 5.67 -23.25 14.10
C ILE A 366 6.30 -23.99 15.30
N ASP A 367 6.17 -23.45 16.50
CA ASP A 367 6.71 -24.08 17.70
C ASP A 367 5.75 -25.22 18.09
N GLY A 368 5.80 -26.35 17.35
CA GLY A 368 5.03 -27.56 17.70
C GLY A 368 4.59 -28.50 16.57
N TYR A 369 4.87 -28.21 15.30
CA TYR A 369 4.27 -29.00 14.19
C TYR A 369 5.26 -29.71 13.24
N GLY A 370 6.55 -29.81 13.52
CA GLY A 370 7.40 -30.70 12.72
C GLY A 370 8.89 -30.56 13.02
N GLY A 371 9.47 -31.58 13.67
CA GLY A 371 10.89 -31.67 13.96
C GLY A 371 11.11 -32.24 15.35
N SER A 372 11.78 -33.39 15.41
CA SER A 372 12.17 -34.16 16.59
C SER A 372 13.01 -33.35 17.59
N GLY A 373 12.34 -32.51 18.37
CA GLY A 373 12.86 -31.85 19.56
C GLY A 373 11.79 -31.96 20.63
N LEU A 374 12.16 -32.46 21.81
CA LEU A 374 11.25 -32.63 22.95
C LEU A 374 10.35 -31.41 23.12
N SER A 375 9.05 -31.60 22.90
CA SER A 375 8.01 -30.64 23.25
C SER A 375 8.06 -30.43 24.76
N THR A 376 8.64 -29.33 25.21
CA THR A 376 8.53 -28.90 26.62
C THR A 376 7.20 -28.18 26.79
N THR A 377 6.10 -28.93 26.82
CA THR A 377 4.87 -28.40 27.40
C THR A 377 5.14 -27.95 28.85
N PRO A 378 4.44 -26.94 29.38
CA PRO A 378 4.57 -26.53 30.78
C PRO A 378 4.43 -27.71 31.75
N ALA A 379 3.59 -28.70 31.40
CA ALA A 379 3.44 -29.95 32.14
C ALA A 379 4.74 -30.80 32.16
N ILE A 380 5.50 -30.85 31.06
CA ILE A 380 6.79 -31.56 30.96
C ILE A 380 7.90 -30.82 31.71
N LEU A 381 7.89 -29.49 31.73
CA LEU A 381 8.81 -28.69 32.56
C LEU A 381 8.53 -28.86 34.06
N VAL A 382 7.25 -28.95 34.45
CA VAL A 382 6.85 -29.22 35.84
C VAL A 382 7.21 -30.65 36.26
N THR A 383 7.06 -31.65 35.38
CA THR A 383 7.48 -33.02 35.70
C THR A 383 9.00 -33.19 35.69
N LEU A 384 9.74 -32.54 34.80
CA LEU A 384 11.22 -32.55 34.82
C LEU A 384 11.80 -31.82 36.03
N SER A 385 11.21 -30.69 36.44
CA SER A 385 11.62 -30.00 37.67
C SER A 385 11.27 -30.80 38.92
N ALA A 386 10.11 -31.47 38.96
CA ALA A 386 9.77 -32.40 40.04
C ALA A 386 10.71 -33.62 40.09
N LEU A 387 11.13 -34.17 38.94
CA LEU A 387 12.12 -35.25 38.86
C LEU A 387 13.51 -34.80 39.33
N CYS A 388 13.96 -33.59 38.95
CA CYS A 388 15.22 -33.04 39.44
C CYS A 388 15.21 -32.78 40.95
N VAL A 389 14.07 -32.34 41.52
CA VAL A 389 13.91 -32.17 42.97
C VAL A 389 13.81 -33.51 43.70
N ALA A 390 13.18 -34.52 43.10
CA ALA A 390 13.07 -35.87 43.68
C ALA A 390 14.38 -36.68 43.59
N LEU A 391 15.30 -36.35 42.67
CA LEU A 391 16.61 -37.01 42.51
C LEU A 391 17.75 -36.34 43.29
N LEU A 392 17.56 -35.12 43.78
CA LEU A 392 18.52 -34.43 44.66
C LEU A 392 18.84 -35.19 45.98
N PRO A 393 17.90 -35.89 46.64
CA PRO A 393 18.20 -36.69 47.84
C PRO A 393 19.03 -37.95 47.55
N LEU A 394 18.90 -38.53 46.35
CA LEU A 394 19.62 -39.76 45.96
C LEU A 394 21.11 -39.51 45.68
N LYS A 395 21.47 -38.31 45.19
CA LYS A 395 22.88 -37.92 45.06
C LYS A 395 23.54 -37.63 46.41
N HIS A 396 22.79 -37.19 47.42
CA HIS A 396 23.35 -36.93 48.74
C HIS A 396 23.56 -38.18 49.60
N THR A 397 22.84 -39.27 49.33
CA THR A 397 23.06 -40.56 49.98
C THR A 397 24.25 -41.31 49.37
N LEU A 398 24.38 -41.33 48.04
CA LEU A 398 25.51 -42.01 47.38
C LEU A 398 26.88 -41.33 47.58
N LEU A 399 26.93 -40.02 47.82
CA LEU A 399 28.18 -39.31 48.12
C LEU A 399 28.58 -39.34 49.61
N ARG A 400 27.71 -39.83 50.50
CA ARG A 400 28.00 -39.95 51.94
C ARG A 400 28.53 -41.33 52.33
N ASP A 401 28.28 -42.34 51.50
CA ASP A 401 28.80 -43.71 51.68
C ASP A 401 30.14 -43.96 50.94
N LEU A 402 30.73 -42.93 50.33
CA LEU A 402 31.99 -43.00 49.55
C LEU A 402 33.12 -42.10 50.08
N ASN A 403 32.99 -41.56 51.30
CA ASN A 403 34.07 -40.86 52.01
C ASN A 403 34.35 -41.46 53.38
#